data_AF-A0A085N1W3-F1
#
_entry.id   AF-A0A085N1W3-F1
#
_cell.length_a   1.000
_cell.length_b   1.000
_cell.length_c   1.000
_cell.angle_alpha   90.00
_cell.angle_beta   90.00
_cell.angle_gamma   90.00
#
_symmetry.space_group_name_H-M   'P 1'
#
loop_
_entity.id
_entity.type
_entity.pdbx_description
1 polymer ?
#
loop_
_entity_poly.entity_id
_entity_poly.type
_entity_poly.pdbx_seq_one_letter_code
_entity_poly.pdbx_strand_id
1 'polypeptide(L)'
;MNGLKVSLSILAFVVMHYRNAFFDHDEILISYDVKELFLSIPISHTLKVLFDLLNKDDSLFNRTKLNPFHVTKLTSFCMREGNYFQFDEKFYKQVDGAPMGSPLSPALAEVFMESLERKAFEMVNTELSHDFLSVMWMTSS
;
A
#
# COMPACT_ATOMS: atom_id res chain seq x y z
N MET A 1 16.16 -3.36 3.75
CA MET A 1 15.65 -4.62 3.17
C MET A 1 14.71 -5.35 4.14
N ASN A 2 13.81 -4.62 4.81
CA ASN A 2 12.91 -5.21 5.82
C ASN A 2 11.44 -5.32 5.33
N GLY A 3 11.05 -4.56 4.30
CA GLY A 3 9.67 -4.61 3.74
C GLY A 3 9.31 -5.96 3.12
N LEU A 4 10.21 -6.54 2.31
CA LEU A 4 9.97 -7.86 1.70
C LEU A 4 9.82 -8.97 2.75
N LYS A 5 10.55 -8.91 3.87
CA LYS A 5 10.48 -9.92 4.93
C LYS A 5 9.15 -9.87 5.65
N VAL A 6 8.59 -8.68 5.92
CA VAL A 6 7.29 -8.54 6.58
C VAL A 6 6.17 -9.06 5.67
N SER A 7 6.18 -8.66 4.39
CA SER A 7 5.22 -9.16 3.38
C SER A 7 5.27 -10.70 3.22
N LEU A 8 6.47 -11.30 3.12
CA LEU A 8 6.64 -12.75 3.06
C LEU A 8 6.24 -13.48 4.35
N SER A 9 6.44 -12.86 5.52
CA SER A 9 6.08 -13.44 6.82
C SER A 9 4.56 -13.48 7.00
N ILE A 10 3.86 -12.42 6.59
CA ILE A 10 2.41 -12.31 6.69
C ILE A 10 1.74 -13.24 5.67
N LEU A 11 2.25 -13.31 4.44
CA LEU A 11 1.76 -14.23 3.41
C LEU A 11 1.92 -15.71 3.84
N ALA A 12 3.05 -16.07 4.45
CA ALA A 12 3.27 -17.41 4.99
C ALA A 12 2.34 -17.73 6.17
N PHE A 13 2.07 -16.75 7.03
CA PHE A 13 1.15 -16.89 8.17
C PHE A 13 -0.28 -17.14 7.70
N VAL A 14 -0.74 -16.42 6.68
CA VAL A 14 -2.06 -16.57 6.07
C VAL A 14 -2.23 -17.95 5.41
N VAL A 15 -1.28 -18.37 4.56
CA VAL A 15 -1.36 -19.69 3.90
C VAL A 15 -1.34 -20.84 4.90
N MET A 16 -0.60 -20.71 6.01
CA MET A 16 -0.62 -21.70 7.09
C MET A 16 -1.94 -21.70 7.87
N HIS A 17 -2.56 -20.54 8.11
CA HIS A 17 -3.81 -20.46 8.85
C HIS A 17 -4.97 -21.11 8.07
N TYR A 18 -5.10 -20.84 6.77
CA TYR A 18 -6.11 -21.44 5.91
C TYR A 18 -5.95 -22.95 5.71
N ARG A 19 -4.72 -23.47 5.79
CA ARG A 19 -4.48 -24.92 5.68
C ARG A 19 -4.96 -25.71 6.90
N ASN A 20 -5.18 -25.04 8.04
CA ASN A 20 -5.53 -25.65 9.32
C ASN A 20 -6.85 -25.12 9.92
N ALA A 21 -7.58 -24.23 9.24
CA ALA A 21 -8.83 -23.67 9.76
C ALA A 21 -10.00 -24.64 9.51
N PHE A 22 -10.64 -25.08 10.61
CA PHE A 22 -11.96 -25.71 10.58
C PHE A 22 -12.99 -24.61 10.79
N PHE A 23 -13.75 -24.28 9.74
CA PHE A 23 -14.84 -23.31 9.83
C PHE A 23 -15.99 -23.87 10.66
N ASP A 24 -16.47 -23.11 11.64
CA ASP A 24 -17.73 -23.44 12.33
C ASP A 24 -18.94 -23.14 11.41
N HIS A 25 -20.12 -23.70 11.69
CA HIS A 25 -21.30 -23.57 10.83
C HIS A 25 -21.84 -22.12 10.69
N ASP A 26 -21.39 -21.20 11.55
CA ASP A 26 -21.84 -19.81 11.59
C ASP A 26 -20.78 -18.78 11.15
N GLU A 27 -19.62 -19.22 10.65
CA GLU A 27 -18.57 -18.32 10.15
C GLU A 27 -18.81 -17.93 8.68
N ILE A 28 -18.79 -16.63 8.39
CA ILE A 28 -18.97 -16.09 7.04
C ILE A 28 -17.67 -15.44 6.58
N LEU A 29 -17.06 -16.01 5.54
CA LEU A 29 -15.92 -15.42 4.87
C LEU A 29 -16.38 -14.37 3.86
N ILE A 30 -15.85 -13.15 3.96
CA ILE A 30 -16.17 -12.04 3.04
C ILE A 30 -14.87 -11.52 2.41
N SER A 31 -14.86 -11.48 1.07
CA SER A 31 -13.77 -10.94 0.27
C SER A 31 -14.09 -9.57 -0.30
N TYR A 32 -13.18 -8.61 -0.15
CA TYR A 32 -13.29 -7.29 -0.77
C TYR A 32 -12.20 -7.11 -1.80
N ASP A 33 -12.60 -6.79 -3.04
CA ASP A 33 -11.69 -6.45 -4.12
C ASP A 33 -11.59 -4.92 -4.28
N VAL A 34 -10.38 -4.41 -4.47
CA VAL A 34 -10.13 -2.98 -4.70
C VAL A 34 -10.16 -2.70 -6.19
N LYS A 35 -11.20 -2.01 -6.64
CA LYS A 35 -11.29 -1.57 -8.03
C LYS A 35 -10.23 -0.51 -8.33
N GLU A 36 -9.42 -0.74 -9.37
CA GLU A 36 -8.48 0.23 -9.94
C GLU A 36 -7.51 0.84 -8.89
N LEU A 37 -6.90 -0.02 -8.06
CA LEU A 37 -6.04 0.37 -6.94
C LEU A 37 -5.13 1.56 -7.27
N PHE A 38 -4.29 1.47 -8.30
CA PHE A 38 -3.34 2.53 -8.62
C PHE A 38 -3.99 3.88 -8.95
N LEU A 39 -5.09 3.89 -9.70
CA LEU A 39 -5.79 5.12 -10.07
C LEU A 39 -6.53 5.74 -8.88
N SER A 40 -6.91 4.91 -7.91
CA SER A 40 -7.65 5.34 -6.72
C SER A 40 -6.75 5.91 -5.61
N ILE A 41 -5.42 5.80 -5.71
CA ILE A 41 -4.52 6.25 -4.63
C ILE A 41 -4.50 7.78 -4.54
N PRO A 42 -4.94 8.36 -3.41
CA PRO A 42 -4.85 9.80 -3.18
C PRO A 42 -3.41 10.19 -2.87
N ILE A 43 -2.64 10.56 -3.91
CA ILE A 43 -1.18 10.83 -3.81
C ILE A 43 -0.84 11.82 -2.68
N SER A 44 -1.67 12.85 -2.50
CA SER A 44 -1.48 13.85 -1.45
C SER A 44 -1.55 13.26 -0.04
N HIS A 45 -2.43 12.28 0.19
CA HIS A 45 -2.54 11.61 1.48
C HIS A 45 -1.38 10.62 1.67
N THR A 46 -1.08 9.81 0.65
CA THR A 46 0.00 8.82 0.71
C THR A 46 1.36 9.46 0.95
N LEU A 47 1.64 10.63 0.37
CA LEU A 47 2.89 11.37 0.63
C LEU A 47 3.01 11.84 2.08
N LYS A 48 1.89 12.17 2.75
CA LYS A 48 1.90 12.52 4.19
C LYS A 48 2.21 11.29 5.03
N VAL A 49 1.54 10.18 4.76
CA VAL A 49 1.80 8.90 5.45
C VAL A 49 3.26 8.49 5.25
N LEU A 50 3.78 8.58 4.03
CA LEU A 50 5.18 8.30 3.72
C LEU A 50 6.13 9.18 4.53
N PHE A 51 5.86 10.49 4.61
CA PHE A 51 6.67 11.41 5.41
C PHE A 51 6.66 11.01 6.89
N ASP A 52 5.50 10.68 7.45
CA ASP A 52 5.37 10.26 8.84
C ASP A 52 6.11 8.94 9.12
N LEU A 53 6.03 7.98 8.20
CA LEU A 53 6.77 6.71 8.29
C LEU A 53 8.29 6.95 8.24
N LEU A 54 8.75 7.83 7.35
CA LEU A 54 10.16 8.18 7.24
C LEU A 54 10.68 8.93 8.47
N ASN A 55 9.88 9.78 9.10
CA ASN A 55 10.26 10.47 10.34
C ASN A 55 10.32 9.52 11.55
N LYS A 56 9.52 8.46 11.55
CA LYS A 56 9.54 7.42 12.60
C LYS A 56 10.67 6.40 12.41
N ASP A 57 11.34 6.39 11.26
CA ASP A 57 12.40 5.45 10.94
C ASP A 57 13.78 6.00 11.34
N ASP A 58 14.19 5.72 12.58
CA ASP A 58 15.50 6.11 13.13
C ASP A 58 16.68 5.56 12.30
N SER A 59 16.47 4.46 11.55
CA SER A 59 17.51 3.83 10.72
C SER A 59 17.68 4.49 9.35
N LEU A 60 16.83 5.46 8.99
CA LEU A 60 16.84 6.09 7.67
C LEU A 60 18.21 6.69 7.32
N PHE A 61 18.84 7.38 8.28
CA PHE A 61 20.15 8.02 8.10
C PHE A 61 21.28 7.02 7.80
N ASN A 62 21.14 5.76 8.24
CA ASN A 62 22.12 4.71 7.95
C ASN A 62 21.98 4.17 6.52
N ARG A 63 20.81 4.32 5.90
CA ARG A 63 20.51 3.80 4.55
C ARG A 63 20.68 4.86 3.47
N THR A 64 20.46 6.12 3.80
CA THR A 64 20.54 7.22 2.85
C THR A 64 20.96 8.53 3.52
N LYS A 65 21.62 9.39 2.75
CA LYS A 65 21.97 10.76 3.15
C LYS A 65 20.79 11.73 3.03
N LEU A 66 19.68 11.29 2.45
CA LEU A 66 18.49 12.10 2.26
C LEU A 66 17.66 12.13 3.55
N ASN A 67 17.20 13.32 3.93
CA ASN A 67 16.23 13.46 5.01
C ASN A 67 14.81 13.09 4.52
N PRO A 68 13.85 12.82 5.43
CA PRO A 68 12.47 12.50 5.07
C PRO A 68 11.81 13.52 4.13
N PHE A 69 12.14 14.80 4.30
CA PHE A 69 11.65 15.88 3.46
C PHE A 69 12.10 15.75 2.00
N HIS A 70 13.39 15.48 1.76
CA HIS A 70 13.94 15.31 0.41
C HIS A 70 13.34 14.09 -0.29
N VAL A 71 13.24 12.96 0.41
CA VAL A 71 12.65 11.73 -0.15
C VAL A 71 11.19 11.97 -0.54
N THR A 72 10.41 12.59 0.35
CA THR A 72 9.00 12.88 0.09
C THR A 72 8.84 13.89 -1.05
N LYS A 73 9.69 14.92 -1.12
CA LYS A 73 9.65 15.92 -2.19
C LYS A 73 10.00 15.33 -3.56
N LEU A 74 11.02 14.48 -3.64
CA LEU A 74 11.37 13.76 -4.86
C LEU A 74 10.24 12.83 -5.29
N THR A 75 9.65 12.08 -4.35
CA THR A 75 8.51 11.20 -4.62
C THR A 75 7.32 12.01 -5.14
N SER A 76 7.03 13.16 -4.53
CA SER A 76 5.97 14.07 -4.99
C SER A 76 6.23 14.58 -6.41
N PHE A 77 7.48 14.90 -6.74
CA PHE A 77 7.84 15.35 -8.08
C PHE A 77 7.62 14.24 -9.11
N CYS A 78 8.10 13.03 -8.84
CA CYS A 78 7.90 11.87 -9.72
C CYS A 78 6.41 11.56 -9.95
N MET A 79 5.57 11.73 -8.93
CA MET A 79 4.14 11.39 -9.02
C MET A 79 3.27 12.47 -9.64
N ARG A 80 3.65 13.76 -9.52
CA ARG A 80 2.81 14.89 -9.96
C ARG A 80 3.35 15.62 -11.18
N GLU A 81 4.65 15.83 -11.25
CA GLU A 81 5.30 16.60 -12.32
C GLU A 81 5.81 15.69 -13.42
N GLY A 82 6.28 14.48 -13.09
CA GLY A 82 6.81 13.51 -14.05
C GLY A 82 5.75 12.58 -14.68
N ASN A 83 4.48 12.75 -14.34
CA ASN A 83 3.44 11.78 -14.66
C ASN A 83 2.72 12.12 -15.97
N TYR A 84 3.38 11.79 -17.08
CA TYR A 84 2.82 11.87 -18.43
C TYR A 84 2.85 10.51 -19.11
N PHE A 85 1.82 10.21 -19.88
CA PHE A 85 1.78 9.05 -20.76
C PHE A 85 1.39 9.48 -22.17
N GLN A 86 1.84 8.70 -23.16
CA GLN A 86 1.51 8.92 -24.56
C GLN A 86 0.43 7.93 -24.99
N PHE A 87 -0.62 8.44 -25.62
CA PHE A 87 -1.66 7.63 -26.23
C PHE A 87 -2.13 8.32 -27.52
N ASP A 88 -2.25 7.57 -28.61
CA ASP A 88 -2.67 8.13 -29.92
C ASP A 88 -1.86 9.37 -30.33
N GLU A 89 -0.52 9.25 -30.22
CA GLU A 89 0.46 10.32 -30.50
C GLU A 89 0.31 11.61 -29.65
N LYS A 90 -0.59 11.62 -28.67
CA LYS A 90 -0.83 12.74 -27.76
C LYS A 90 -0.31 12.46 -26.37
N PHE A 91 0.20 13.50 -25.71
CA PHE A 91 0.64 13.44 -24.32
C PHE A 91 -0.49 13.83 -23.39
N TYR A 92 -0.73 12.99 -22.39
CA TYR A 92 -1.71 13.24 -21.33
C TYR A 92 -0.99 13.29 -19.99
N LYS A 93 -1.42 14.22 -19.15
CA LYS A 93 -0.99 14.30 -17.76
C LYS A 93 -1.99 13.56 -16.89
N GLN A 94 -1.51 12.63 -16.07
CA GLN A 94 -2.38 12.03 -15.06
C GLN A 94 -2.54 13.02 -13.90
N VAL A 95 -3.81 13.33 -13.58
CA VAL A 95 -4.17 14.34 -12.58
C VAL A 95 -4.15 13.76 -11.16
N ASP A 96 -4.57 12.51 -11.01
CA ASP A 96 -4.60 11.81 -9.73
C ASP A 96 -4.35 10.31 -9.90
N GLY A 97 -4.03 9.64 -8.80
CA GLY A 97 -3.60 8.26 -8.79
C GLY A 97 -2.11 8.07 -9.12
N ALA A 98 -1.62 6.89 -8.80
CA ALA A 98 -0.27 6.46 -9.12
C ALA A 98 -0.21 6.00 -10.60
N PRO A 99 0.83 6.39 -11.36
CA PRO A 99 0.99 5.94 -12.74
C PRO A 99 1.23 4.45 -12.83
N MET A 100 0.38 3.76 -13.57
CA MET A 100 0.64 2.37 -13.93
C MET A 100 1.92 2.31 -14.78
N GLY A 101 2.90 1.51 -14.34
CA GLY A 101 4.22 1.40 -14.99
C GLY A 101 5.33 2.21 -14.34
N SER A 102 5.04 3.10 -13.39
CA SER A 102 6.10 3.72 -12.57
C SER A 102 6.64 2.73 -11.54
N PRO A 103 7.97 2.62 -11.37
CA PRO A 103 8.58 1.73 -10.38
C PRO A 103 8.25 2.13 -8.94
N LEU A 104 7.79 3.36 -8.71
CA LEU A 104 7.40 3.87 -7.40
C LEU A 104 5.93 3.59 -7.05
N SER A 105 5.09 3.27 -8.05
CA SER A 105 3.66 3.07 -7.84
C SER A 105 3.33 1.89 -6.91
N PRO A 106 3.97 0.71 -7.05
CA PRO A 106 3.73 -0.39 -6.11
C PRO A 106 4.07 -0.04 -4.67
N ALA A 107 5.18 0.68 -4.43
CA ALA A 107 5.58 1.09 -3.09
C ALA A 107 4.60 2.09 -2.46
N LEU A 108 4.07 3.03 -3.26
CA LEU A 108 3.06 3.98 -2.78
C LEU A 108 1.70 3.30 -2.55
N ALA A 109 1.34 2.31 -3.36
CA ALA A 109 0.15 1.49 -3.13
C ALA A 109 0.27 0.76 -1.79
N GLU A 110 1.40 0.11 -1.52
CA GLU A 110 1.66 -0.58 -0.25
C GLU A 110 1.53 0.37 0.95
N VAL A 111 2.17 1.55 0.90
CA VAL A 111 2.07 2.56 1.97
C VAL A 111 0.62 3.02 2.19
N PHE A 112 -0.13 3.22 1.12
CA PHE A 112 -1.53 3.64 1.21
C PHE A 112 -2.41 2.53 1.79
N MET A 113 -2.25 1.29 1.32
CA MET A 113 -3.01 0.14 1.79
C MET A 113 -2.73 -0.16 3.26
N GLU A 114 -1.47 -0.13 3.70
CA GLU A 114 -1.12 -0.29 5.11
C GLU A 114 -1.74 0.83 5.98
N SER A 115 -1.86 2.05 5.45
CA SER A 115 -2.58 3.13 6.15
C SER A 115 -4.09 2.91 6.19
N LEU A 116 -4.69 2.36 5.14
CA LEU A 116 -6.12 2.05 5.12
C LEU A 116 -6.46 0.92 6.08
N GLU A 117 -5.66 -0.15 6.09
CA GLU A 117 -5.80 -1.29 7.00
C GLU A 117 -5.77 -0.84 8.46
N ARG A 118 -4.75 -0.05 8.85
CA ARG A 118 -4.66 0.48 10.22
C ARG A 118 -5.89 1.27 10.62
N LYS A 119 -6.39 2.15 9.75
CA LYS A 119 -7.60 2.93 10.00
C LYS A 119 -8.84 2.04 10.11
N ALA A 120 -8.96 1.03 9.25
CA ALA A 120 -10.08 0.09 9.30
C ALA A 120 -10.08 -0.67 10.64
N PHE A 121 -8.91 -1.08 11.13
CA PHE A 121 -8.78 -1.74 12.42
C PHE A 121 -9.04 -0.85 13.62
N GLU A 122 -8.63 0.42 13.57
CA GLU A 122 -8.97 1.37 14.63
C GLU A 122 -10.48 1.63 14.71
N MET A 123 -11.21 1.47 13.60
CA MET A 123 -12.67 1.66 13.54
C MET A 123 -13.47 0.42 13.96
N VAL A 124 -12.91 -0.79 13.81
CA VAL A 124 -13.59 -2.05 14.11
C VAL A 124 -13.12 -2.57 15.47
N ASN A 125 -14.01 -2.59 16.47
CA ASN A 125 -13.71 -3.20 17.77
C ASN A 125 -13.27 -4.66 17.59
N THR A 126 -12.24 -5.05 18.35
CA THR A 126 -11.38 -6.24 18.20
C THR A 126 -12.09 -7.59 18.23
N GLU A 127 -12.77 -8.00 17.16
CA GLU A 127 -13.11 -9.42 16.92
C GLU A 127 -13.00 -9.86 15.44
N LEU A 128 -13.00 -8.93 14.48
CA LEU A 128 -12.92 -9.24 13.03
C LEU A 128 -11.50 -9.08 12.45
N SER A 129 -10.47 -8.95 13.29
CA SER A 129 -9.19 -8.38 12.86
C SER A 129 -8.32 -9.33 12.02
N HIS A 130 -8.52 -10.64 12.13
CA HIS A 130 -7.66 -11.63 11.49
C HIS A 130 -8.04 -11.95 10.04
N ASP A 131 -9.33 -11.91 9.69
CA ASP A 131 -9.81 -12.35 8.37
C ASP A 131 -9.76 -11.23 7.31
N PHE A 132 -9.93 -9.98 7.72
CA PHE A 132 -10.05 -8.85 6.79
C PHE A 132 -8.74 -8.55 6.03
N LEU A 133 -7.59 -8.73 6.69
CA LEU A 133 -6.29 -8.60 6.05
C LEU A 133 -6.05 -9.68 5.00
N SER A 134 -6.55 -10.89 5.26
CA SER A 134 -6.19 -12.03 4.45
C SER A 134 -6.71 -11.95 3.02
N VAL A 135 -7.82 -11.23 2.81
CA VAL A 135 -8.50 -11.22 1.53
C VAL A 135 -8.11 -10.03 0.64
N MET A 136 -7.73 -8.89 1.24
CA MET A 136 -7.42 -7.68 0.48
C MET A 136 -6.11 -7.78 -0.33
N TRP A 137 -5.16 -8.61 0.11
CA TRP A 137 -3.92 -8.86 -0.63
C TRP A 137 -4.07 -9.88 -1.77
N MET A 138 -5.17 -10.64 -1.83
CA MET A 138 -5.39 -11.67 -2.85
C MET A 138 -5.74 -11.14 -4.24
N THR A 139 -6.19 -9.89 -4.38
CA THR A 139 -6.75 -9.39 -5.65
C THR A 139 -5.87 -8.37 -6.37
N SER A 140 -4.69 -8.04 -5.83
CA SER A 140 -3.77 -7.07 -6.47
C SER A 140 -2.75 -7.73 -7.43
N SER A 141 -3.03 -8.92 -7.98
CA SER A 141 -2.24 -9.58 -9.03
C SER A 141 -2.96 -9.57 -10.38
#